data_AF-A0A0F9GQ87-F1
#
_entry.id   AF-A0A0F9GQ87-F1
#
_cell.length_a   1.000
_cell.length_b   1.000
_cell.length_c   1.000
_cell.angle_alpha   90.00
_cell.angle_beta   90.00
_cell.angle_gamma   90.00
#
_symmetry.space_group_name_H-M   'P 1'
#
loop_
_entity.id
_entity.type
_entity.pdbx_description
1 polymer ?
#
loop_
_entity_poly.entity_id
_entity_poly.type
_entity_poly.pdbx_seq_one_letter_code
_entity_poly.pdbx_strand_id
1 'polypeptide(L)'
;MAQQSRNLTNLLGIRGFTARPGDKFPLFDERRRLFDQFNLGSDLGSFIGSPKQNTALEQSLNRAENTIGVPISPTNATNFIGIANKLPRDAAGASPLFATNVPGLPVSSTGVIPMQRPLQSQVTQGLGFTPRETPTIFAPRIPTPQPPVAPTPTPTTPTALAAPVVPPLVAPKAEVQETFTQVNIPSSASEEDLAARVFSSPEFQLERDRIEASATSEIAKSRAKIDFLERQFQVDKDSLERKFSARGLFQSGMRATQARALAENLAASKLGVDRDLASQLIDTNLDLREAILDAVADVAKDAQQNRKDAIAQLNKVGLAVIGDQIVPTLAAETAAETKKRLERGEVRAERRLGLAEEAAIRAGRAKEPLTTTQKATVMSAINFYGDTLSEVISQGGSPRDAVNAVSQIAFASGVTLDVITQNALFEEAQRFVQQQIPFGIETPSEININLRTSPEVEDSFFGQTFGVGIPFPR
;
A
#
# COMPACT_ATOMS: atom_id res chain seq x y z
N MET A 1 -4.52 3.13 -9.19
CA MET A 1 -4.33 2.65 -7.80
C MET A 1 -3.43 3.63 -7.07
N ALA A 2 -3.91 4.27 -6.00
CA ALA A 2 -3.03 5.06 -5.14
C ALA A 2 -2.12 4.10 -4.36
N GLN A 3 -0.80 4.25 -4.49
CA GLN A 3 0.13 3.53 -3.61
C GLN A 3 -0.13 3.98 -2.18
N GLN A 4 -0.69 3.10 -1.35
CA GLN A 4 -0.68 3.30 0.10
C GLN A 4 0.79 3.43 0.49
N SER A 5 1.19 4.61 0.95
CA SER A 5 2.54 4.86 1.46
C SER A 5 2.83 3.82 2.53
N ARG A 6 3.73 2.89 2.22
CA ARG A 6 4.10 1.83 3.15
C ARG A 6 4.74 2.56 4.33
N ASN A 7 4.19 2.37 5.53
CA ASN A 7 4.75 3.03 6.71
C ASN A 7 6.24 2.65 6.77
N LEU A 8 7.14 3.63 6.64
CA LEU A 8 8.59 3.43 6.59
C LEU A 8 9.09 2.53 7.73
N THR A 9 8.45 2.62 8.89
CA THR A 9 8.67 1.75 10.06
C THR A 9 8.49 0.26 9.72
N ASN A 10 7.41 -0.11 9.02
CA ASN A 10 7.14 -1.49 8.63
C ASN A 10 8.15 -1.97 7.57
N LEU A 11 8.49 -1.11 6.62
CA LEU A 11 9.47 -1.43 5.57
C LEU A 11 10.87 -1.65 6.15
N LEU A 12 11.29 -0.87 7.15
CA LEU A 12 12.53 -1.11 7.89
C LEU A 12 12.44 -2.35 8.79
N GLY A 13 11.29 -2.62 9.42
CA GLY A 13 11.05 -3.85 10.18
C GLY A 13 11.16 -5.12 9.32
N ILE A 14 10.60 -5.11 8.10
CA ILE A 14 10.73 -6.20 7.11
C ILE A 14 12.19 -6.39 6.70
N ARG A 15 12.97 -5.32 6.66
CA ARG A 15 14.43 -5.34 6.39
C ARG A 15 15.29 -5.75 7.61
N GLY A 16 14.66 -6.16 8.71
CA GLY A 16 15.34 -6.66 9.91
C GLY A 16 15.85 -5.57 10.86
N PHE A 17 15.48 -4.29 10.67
CA PHE A 17 15.78 -3.25 11.64
C PHE A 17 14.88 -3.37 12.86
N THR A 18 15.49 -3.45 14.05
CA THR A 18 14.79 -3.55 15.34
C THR A 18 14.86 -2.23 16.11
N ALA A 19 13.78 -1.90 16.83
CA ALA A 19 13.75 -0.69 17.66
C ALA A 19 14.66 -0.87 18.89
N ARG A 20 15.36 0.19 19.28
CA ARG A 20 16.26 0.13 20.44
C ARG A 20 15.47 0.31 21.74
N PRO A 21 15.85 -0.36 22.85
CA PRO A 21 15.29 -0.05 24.16
C PRO A 21 15.50 1.43 24.50
N GLY A 22 14.40 2.18 24.68
CA GLY A 22 14.41 3.63 24.93
C GLY A 22 14.00 4.51 23.74
N ASP A 23 13.81 3.95 22.54
CA ASP A 23 13.26 4.67 21.38
C ASP A 23 11.87 5.25 21.69
N LYS A 24 11.72 6.59 21.69
CA LYS A 24 10.41 7.25 21.91
C LYS A 24 9.38 6.98 20.82
N PHE A 25 9.85 6.69 19.60
CA PHE A 25 9.03 6.24 18.48
C PHE A 25 9.74 5.07 17.80
N PRO A 26 9.01 4.06 17.29
CA PRO A 26 9.61 2.90 16.65
C PRO A 26 10.65 3.28 15.59
N LEU A 27 11.87 2.75 15.71
CA LEU A 27 12.97 2.97 14.77
C LEU A 27 13.27 4.47 14.53
N PHE A 28 13.13 5.34 15.53
CA PHE A 28 13.36 6.77 15.32
C PHE A 28 14.83 7.07 15.09
N ASP A 29 15.70 6.62 15.97
CA ASP A 29 17.15 6.83 15.87
C ASP A 29 17.72 6.14 14.62
N GLU A 30 17.17 4.98 14.25
CA GLU A 30 17.60 4.23 13.07
C GLU A 30 17.14 4.91 11.76
N ARG A 31 15.93 5.49 11.71
CA ARG A 31 15.49 6.34 10.59
C ARG A 31 16.31 7.62 10.52
N ARG A 32 16.60 8.26 11.66
CA ARG A 32 17.46 9.45 11.73
C ARG A 32 18.85 9.15 11.19
N ARG A 33 19.47 8.08 11.66
CA ARG A 33 20.80 7.62 11.22
C ARG A 33 20.83 7.42 9.72
N LEU A 34 19.85 6.70 9.16
CA LEU A 34 19.76 6.49 7.70
C LEU A 34 19.54 7.83 6.95
N PHE A 35 18.67 8.71 7.44
CA PHE A 35 18.40 10.02 6.82
C PHE A 35 19.64 10.92 6.77
N ASP A 36 20.37 11.00 7.89
CA ASP A 36 21.63 11.75 7.99
C ASP A 36 22.70 11.11 7.08
N GLN A 37 22.75 9.78 7.02
CA GLN A 37 23.64 9.00 6.15
C GLN A 37 23.40 9.22 4.64
N PHE A 38 22.14 9.28 4.17
CA PHE A 38 21.80 9.67 2.79
C PHE A 38 21.98 11.17 2.48
N ASN A 39 22.48 11.95 3.46
CA ASN A 39 22.66 13.40 3.37
C ASN A 39 21.37 14.14 2.95
N LEU A 40 20.21 13.66 3.41
CA LEU A 40 18.90 14.27 3.12
C LEU A 40 18.67 15.54 3.96
N GLY A 41 19.48 15.75 5.00
CA GLY A 41 19.43 16.95 5.84
C GLY A 41 19.80 18.25 5.13
N SER A 42 20.52 18.17 4.01
CA SER A 42 20.81 19.34 3.14
C SER A 42 19.54 19.97 2.57
N ASP A 43 18.58 19.15 2.15
CA ASP A 43 17.39 19.58 1.41
C ASP A 43 16.13 19.67 2.28
N LEU A 44 16.11 18.90 3.39
CA LEU A 44 14.92 18.68 4.24
C LEU A 44 15.15 19.04 5.71
N GLY A 45 16.30 19.62 6.05
CA GLY A 45 16.67 20.01 7.41
C GLY A 45 16.87 18.82 8.36
N SER A 46 17.05 19.10 9.65
CA SER A 46 17.26 18.06 10.66
C SER A 46 16.08 17.08 10.72
N PHE A 47 16.38 15.78 10.88
CA PHE A 47 15.35 14.75 10.94
C PHE A 47 14.45 14.91 12.17
N ILE A 48 13.16 15.13 11.92
CA ILE A 48 12.10 15.20 12.94
C ILE A 48 11.05 14.08 12.75
N GLY A 49 11.29 13.14 11.83
CA GLY A 49 10.34 12.07 11.51
C GLY A 49 9.08 12.53 10.77
N SER A 50 9.10 13.70 10.12
CA SER A 50 7.95 14.23 9.38
C SER A 50 7.56 13.32 8.19
N PRO A 51 6.29 13.32 7.73
CA PRO A 51 5.87 12.51 6.59
C PRO A 51 6.73 12.72 5.34
N LYS A 52 7.06 13.96 4.99
CA LYS A 52 7.92 14.31 3.85
C LYS A 52 9.33 13.71 3.98
N GLN A 53 9.93 13.79 5.17
CA GLN A 53 11.24 13.18 5.43
C GLN A 53 11.20 11.65 5.36
N ASN A 54 10.15 11.01 5.89
CA ASN A 54 9.99 9.56 5.81
C ASN A 54 9.82 9.09 4.35
N THR A 55 9.02 9.79 3.53
CA THR A 55 8.86 9.46 2.10
C THR A 55 10.14 9.66 1.30
N ALA A 56 10.88 10.74 1.54
CA ALA A 56 12.18 10.97 0.88
C ALA A 56 13.21 9.89 1.25
N LEU A 57 13.23 9.45 2.52
CA LEU A 57 14.09 8.36 2.98
C LEU A 57 13.66 7.01 2.36
N GLU A 58 12.36 6.70 2.29
CA GLU A 58 11.82 5.52 1.60
C GLU A 58 12.27 5.47 0.13
N GLN A 59 12.10 6.58 -0.60
CA GLN A 59 12.53 6.69 -1.99
C GLN A 59 14.05 6.52 -2.16
N SER A 60 14.85 7.09 -1.25
CA SER A 60 16.31 7.00 -1.28
C SER A 60 16.80 5.57 -1.01
N LEU A 61 16.20 4.89 -0.04
CA LEU A 61 16.47 3.48 0.24
C LEU A 61 16.11 2.59 -0.95
N ASN A 62 14.92 2.75 -1.53
CA ASN A 62 14.47 1.94 -2.66
C ASN A 62 15.33 2.20 -3.92
N ARG A 63 15.79 3.44 -4.13
CA ARG A 63 16.75 3.77 -5.20
C ARG A 63 18.08 3.05 -4.99
N ALA A 64 18.63 3.10 -3.77
CA ALA A 64 19.90 2.43 -3.44
C ALA A 64 19.82 0.90 -3.59
N GLU A 65 18.74 0.26 -3.13
CA GLU A 65 18.49 -1.17 -3.35
C GLU A 65 18.42 -1.53 -4.83
N ASN A 66 17.66 -0.77 -5.62
CA ASN A 66 17.54 -1.00 -7.06
C ASN A 66 18.86 -0.82 -7.82
N THR A 67 19.76 0.06 -7.36
CA THR A 67 21.06 0.25 -8.01
C THR A 67 22.10 -0.80 -7.60
N ILE A 68 22.03 -1.32 -6.38
CA ILE A 68 23.01 -2.28 -5.85
C ILE A 68 22.54 -3.75 -6.05
N GLY A 69 21.24 -3.97 -6.30
CA GLY A 69 20.66 -5.30 -6.55
C GLY A 69 20.49 -6.16 -5.29
N VAL A 70 20.66 -5.57 -4.10
CA VAL A 70 20.65 -6.27 -2.81
C VAL A 70 19.81 -5.46 -1.82
N PRO A 71 18.94 -6.08 -1.01
CA PRO A 71 18.14 -5.36 0.00
C PRO A 71 19.02 -4.77 1.11
N ILE A 72 18.65 -3.58 1.59
CA ILE A 72 19.33 -2.92 2.69
C ILE A 72 18.91 -3.56 4.01
N SER A 73 19.88 -3.91 4.84
CA SER A 73 19.73 -4.53 6.16
C SER A 73 20.58 -3.79 7.21
N PRO A 74 20.41 -4.04 8.51
CA PRO A 74 21.22 -3.42 9.56
C PRO A 74 22.73 -3.66 9.40
N THR A 75 23.12 -4.83 8.87
CA THR A 75 24.53 -5.23 8.69
C THR A 75 25.19 -4.62 7.47
N ASN A 76 24.43 -4.25 6.43
CA ASN A 76 24.99 -3.73 5.18
C ASN A 76 24.76 -2.22 4.95
N ALA A 77 23.82 -1.59 5.66
CA ALA A 77 23.38 -0.22 5.40
C ALA A 77 24.52 0.82 5.31
N THR A 78 25.52 0.74 6.18
CA THR A 78 26.68 1.63 6.17
C THR A 78 27.50 1.57 4.87
N ASN A 79 27.62 0.38 4.27
CA ASN A 79 28.38 0.16 3.04
C ASN A 79 27.59 0.64 1.81
N PHE A 80 26.28 0.43 1.82
CA PHE A 80 25.37 0.77 0.72
C PHE A 80 25.27 2.28 0.51
N ILE A 81 25.28 3.05 1.60
CA ILE A 81 25.17 4.50 1.57
C ILE A 81 26.43 5.14 0.95
N GLY A 82 27.61 4.58 1.19
CA GLY A 82 28.86 5.05 0.55
C GLY A 82 28.88 4.86 -0.97
N ILE A 83 28.06 3.95 -1.49
CA ILE A 83 27.82 3.75 -2.93
C ILE A 83 26.69 4.68 -3.40
N ALA A 84 25.58 4.73 -2.67
CA ALA A 84 24.41 5.54 -3.02
C ALA A 84 24.71 7.05 -3.11
N ASN A 85 25.55 7.58 -2.21
CA ASN A 85 25.99 8.98 -2.23
C ASN A 85 26.99 9.30 -3.36
N LYS A 86 27.56 8.28 -4.03
CA LYS A 86 28.41 8.46 -5.22
C LYS A 86 27.62 8.38 -6.54
N LEU A 87 26.36 7.93 -6.50
CA LEU A 87 25.48 7.99 -7.65
C LEU A 87 25.04 9.45 -7.85
N PRO A 88 25.08 9.99 -9.08
CA PRO A 88 24.57 11.34 -9.31
C PRO A 88 23.10 11.42 -8.94
N ARG A 89 22.70 12.39 -8.11
CA ARG A 89 21.30 12.56 -7.68
C ARG A 89 20.33 12.70 -8.87
N ASP A 90 20.84 13.20 -9.99
CA ASP A 90 20.13 13.45 -11.26
C ASP A 90 20.15 12.25 -12.24
N ALA A 91 20.95 11.20 -12.00
CA ALA A 91 21.12 10.08 -12.93
C ALA A 91 19.99 9.03 -12.91
N ALA A 92 18.77 9.43 -12.51
CA ALA A 92 17.61 8.53 -12.40
C ALA A 92 17.02 8.07 -13.76
N GLY A 93 17.79 8.15 -14.85
CA GLY A 93 17.35 7.85 -16.23
C GLY A 93 18.34 7.04 -17.09
N ALA A 94 19.46 6.56 -16.54
CA ALA A 94 20.43 5.77 -17.31
C ALA A 94 20.90 4.52 -16.54
N SER A 95 20.61 3.33 -17.07
CA SER A 95 21.17 2.07 -16.60
C SER A 95 22.65 1.96 -16.99
N PRO A 96 23.58 1.65 -16.06
CA PRO A 96 24.96 1.41 -16.42
C PRO A 96 25.16 -0.05 -16.87
N LEU A 97 25.44 -0.24 -18.17
CA LEU A 97 26.08 -1.45 -18.68
C LEU A 97 27.56 -1.13 -18.96
N PHE A 98 28.45 -1.94 -18.38
CA PHE A 98 29.88 -2.14 -18.70
C PHE A 98 30.80 -0.93 -19.00
N ALA A 99 31.73 -0.67 -18.07
CA ALA A 99 33.08 -0.17 -18.32
C ALA A 99 33.99 -0.68 -17.18
N THR A 100 34.86 -1.68 -17.36
CA THR A 100 36.12 -1.70 -18.14
C THR A 100 37.19 -0.76 -17.56
N ASN A 101 38.29 -1.36 -17.09
CA ASN A 101 39.41 -0.70 -16.40
C ASN A 101 40.09 0.40 -17.22
N VAL A 102 40.35 1.57 -16.59
CA VAL A 102 41.45 2.48 -16.94
C VAL A 102 42.04 3.10 -15.66
N PRO A 103 43.35 2.98 -15.39
CA PRO A 103 44.01 3.67 -14.27
C PRO A 103 44.70 4.97 -14.71
N GLY A 104 44.54 6.08 -13.97
CA GLY A 104 45.38 7.27 -14.20
C GLY A 104 44.94 8.60 -13.57
N LEU A 105 45.73 9.04 -12.58
CA LEU A 105 46.00 10.42 -12.15
C LEU A 105 44.95 11.22 -11.32
N PRO A 106 45.42 12.02 -10.33
CA PRO A 106 44.58 12.86 -9.46
C PRO A 106 44.60 14.36 -9.84
N VAL A 107 43.63 15.13 -9.32
CA VAL A 107 43.75 16.60 -9.23
C VAL A 107 43.11 17.14 -7.95
N SER A 108 43.78 18.09 -7.30
CA SER A 108 43.36 18.77 -6.07
C SER A 108 42.76 20.15 -6.32
N SER A 109 41.76 20.50 -5.51
CA SER A 109 41.43 21.86 -5.02
C SER A 109 40.29 21.68 -4.01
N THR A 110 40.38 21.98 -2.71
CA THR A 110 40.84 23.21 -2.02
C THR A 110 40.02 24.44 -2.41
N GLY A 111 39.04 24.77 -1.56
CA GLY A 111 38.21 25.99 -1.69
C GLY A 111 37.48 26.29 -0.37
N VAL A 112 38.02 27.24 0.40
CA VAL A 112 37.50 27.69 1.70
C VAL A 112 37.01 29.13 1.58
N ILE A 113 35.73 29.43 1.87
CA ILE A 113 35.22 30.78 2.21
C ILE A 113 34.05 30.63 3.24
N PRO A 114 33.83 31.55 4.21
CA PRO A 114 33.12 31.23 5.46
C PRO A 114 31.74 31.92 5.66
N MET A 115 31.08 31.53 6.78
CA MET A 115 30.07 32.24 7.60
C MET A 115 29.27 33.42 7.02
N GLN A 116 27.94 33.36 7.21
CA GLN A 116 27.17 34.51 7.70
C GLN A 116 25.91 34.10 8.52
N ARG A 117 25.74 34.71 9.70
CA ARG A 117 24.47 34.79 10.46
C ARG A 117 23.62 35.92 9.85
N PRO A 118 22.28 35.92 10.06
CA PRO A 118 21.78 36.90 11.04
C PRO A 118 20.57 36.46 11.90
N LEU A 119 20.61 36.97 13.14
CA LEU A 119 19.56 37.57 13.97
C LEU A 119 18.22 36.87 14.31
N GLN A 120 17.87 37.06 15.59
CA GLN A 120 16.60 36.77 16.23
C GLN A 120 15.58 37.88 15.94
N SER A 121 14.29 37.57 16.08
CA SER A 121 13.25 38.56 16.40
C SER A 121 12.21 37.97 17.35
N GLN A 122 12.05 38.63 18.52
CA GLN A 122 11.01 38.34 19.51
C GLN A 122 9.79 39.26 19.26
N VAL A 123 8.60 38.70 19.06
CA VAL A 123 7.27 39.36 19.03
C VAL A 123 6.21 38.28 19.34
N THR A 124 5.14 38.43 20.13
CA THR A 124 4.80 39.31 21.28
C THR A 124 3.66 38.58 22.05
N GLN A 125 3.48 38.85 23.35
CA GLN A 125 2.37 38.28 24.15
C GLN A 125 1.10 39.15 24.09
N GLY A 126 -0.08 38.55 24.29
CA GLY A 126 -1.22 39.24 24.91
C GLY A 126 -2.59 39.03 24.26
N LEU A 127 -3.63 39.17 25.10
CA LEU A 127 -5.08 39.07 24.81
C LEU A 127 -5.56 37.62 24.54
N GLY A 128 -6.51 37.03 25.26
CA GLY A 128 -7.42 37.56 26.28
C GLY A 128 -8.87 37.35 25.85
N PHE A 129 -9.44 36.17 26.14
CA PHE A 129 -10.81 35.83 25.78
C PHE A 129 -11.65 35.46 27.01
N THR A 130 -12.85 36.05 27.05
CA THR A 130 -13.89 36.02 28.08
C THR A 130 -14.82 34.80 27.93
N PRO A 131 -15.72 34.50 28.90
CA PRO A 131 -16.31 33.17 29.01
C PRO A 131 -17.38 32.86 27.97
N ARG A 132 -17.53 31.55 27.74
CA ARG A 132 -18.38 30.89 26.74
C ARG A 132 -19.84 30.78 27.22
N GLU A 133 -20.77 31.33 26.45
CA GLU A 133 -22.21 31.14 26.68
C GLU A 133 -22.68 29.72 26.33
N THR A 134 -23.70 29.26 27.05
CA THR A 134 -24.29 27.93 26.97
C THR A 134 -25.40 27.88 25.90
N PRO A 135 -25.32 27.03 24.86
CA PRO A 135 -26.40 26.89 23.90
C PRO A 135 -27.55 26.03 24.45
N THR A 136 -28.78 26.56 24.34
CA THR A 136 -30.02 25.91 24.76
C THR A 136 -30.34 24.65 23.94
N ILE A 137 -30.71 23.56 24.62
CA ILE A 137 -31.09 22.29 23.98
C ILE A 137 -32.50 22.40 23.39
N PHE A 138 -32.63 22.23 22.07
CA PHE A 138 -33.92 22.03 21.41
C PHE A 138 -34.28 20.54 21.36
N ALA A 139 -35.53 20.22 21.69
CA ALA A 139 -36.04 18.85 21.70
C ALA A 139 -36.15 18.24 20.29
N PRO A 140 -35.89 16.93 20.12
CA PRO A 140 -35.99 16.26 18.82
C PRO A 140 -37.44 16.17 18.34
N ARG A 141 -37.69 16.51 17.07
CA ARG A 141 -38.97 16.25 16.41
C ARG A 141 -39.04 14.80 15.94
N ILE A 142 -40.15 14.14 16.26
CA ILE A 142 -40.47 12.77 15.82
C ILE A 142 -40.75 12.79 14.31
N PRO A 143 -40.08 11.96 13.48
CA PRO A 143 -40.38 11.86 12.06
C PRO A 143 -41.68 11.08 11.81
N THR A 144 -42.53 11.61 10.94
CA THR A 144 -43.79 11.00 10.51
C THR A 144 -43.53 9.80 9.59
N PRO A 145 -44.24 8.66 9.73
CA PRO A 145 -44.02 7.49 8.88
C PRO A 145 -44.37 7.76 7.41
N GLN A 146 -43.50 7.30 6.51
CA GLN A 146 -43.65 7.44 5.06
C GLN A 146 -44.50 6.28 4.50
N PRO A 147 -45.41 6.52 3.53
CA PRO A 147 -46.27 5.46 2.98
C PRO A 147 -45.48 4.41 2.19
N PRO A 148 -45.99 3.16 2.10
CA PRO A 148 -45.28 2.05 1.45
C PRO A 148 -45.12 2.28 -0.06
N VAL A 149 -43.89 2.10 -0.54
CA VAL A 149 -43.54 2.18 -1.97
C VAL A 149 -43.97 0.89 -2.67
N ALA A 150 -44.58 1.02 -3.84
CA ALA A 150 -45.03 -0.12 -4.66
C ALA A 150 -43.86 -0.99 -5.15
N PRO A 151 -44.05 -2.31 -5.33
CA PRO A 151 -42.99 -3.22 -5.75
C PRO A 151 -42.52 -2.93 -7.19
N THR A 152 -41.22 -2.72 -7.35
CA THR A 152 -40.54 -2.56 -8.64
C THR A 152 -40.64 -3.86 -9.46
N PRO A 153 -40.95 -3.81 -10.78
CA PRO A 153 -41.05 -5.01 -11.60
C PRO A 153 -39.70 -5.72 -11.76
N THR A 154 -39.72 -7.05 -11.69
CA THR A 154 -38.56 -7.93 -11.86
C THR A 154 -37.98 -7.79 -13.28
N PRO A 155 -36.65 -7.58 -13.44
CA PRO A 155 -36.04 -7.51 -14.76
C PRO A 155 -36.07 -8.88 -15.47
N THR A 156 -36.44 -8.87 -16.75
CA THR A 156 -36.45 -10.06 -17.62
C THR A 156 -35.03 -10.53 -17.95
N THR A 157 -34.78 -11.81 -17.76
CA THR A 157 -33.49 -12.47 -18.07
C THR A 157 -33.13 -12.31 -19.55
N PRO A 158 -31.93 -11.83 -19.91
CA PRO A 158 -31.54 -11.71 -21.31
C PRO A 158 -31.35 -13.08 -21.98
N THR A 159 -31.90 -13.21 -23.18
CA THR A 159 -31.76 -14.40 -24.03
C THR A 159 -30.30 -14.70 -24.34
N ALA A 160 -29.86 -15.95 -24.15
CA ALA A 160 -28.50 -16.37 -24.47
C ALA A 160 -28.21 -16.21 -25.97
N LEU A 161 -27.16 -15.47 -26.31
CA LEU A 161 -26.65 -15.44 -27.69
C LEU A 161 -26.11 -16.82 -28.08
N ALA A 162 -26.38 -17.21 -29.33
CA ALA A 162 -25.85 -18.44 -29.90
C ALA A 162 -24.32 -18.44 -29.91
N ALA A 163 -23.72 -19.60 -29.61
CA ALA A 163 -22.27 -19.78 -29.62
C ALA A 163 -21.67 -19.53 -31.03
N PRO A 164 -20.50 -18.88 -31.13
CA PRO A 164 -19.86 -18.66 -32.42
C PRO A 164 -19.44 -20.00 -33.05
N VAL A 165 -19.82 -20.19 -34.31
CA VAL A 165 -19.41 -21.36 -35.10
C VAL A 165 -17.91 -21.23 -35.40
N VAL A 166 -17.10 -22.04 -34.73
CA VAL A 166 -15.66 -22.13 -35.01
C VAL A 166 -15.48 -22.86 -36.35
N PRO A 167 -14.78 -22.26 -37.34
CA PRO A 167 -14.53 -22.95 -38.61
C PRO A 167 -13.65 -24.18 -38.40
N PRO A 168 -13.83 -25.26 -39.19
CA PRO A 168 -13.06 -26.49 -39.04
C PRO A 168 -11.57 -26.23 -39.25
N LEU A 169 -10.76 -26.72 -38.31
CA LEU A 169 -9.31 -26.60 -38.33
C LEU A 169 -8.74 -27.34 -39.54
N VAL A 170 -8.31 -26.60 -40.57
CA VAL A 170 -7.68 -27.18 -41.75
C VAL A 170 -6.36 -27.80 -41.32
N ALA A 171 -6.23 -29.12 -41.52
CA ALA A 171 -5.02 -29.85 -41.18
C ALA A 171 -3.81 -29.26 -41.94
N PRO A 172 -2.68 -28.95 -41.25
CA PRO A 172 -1.51 -28.42 -41.91
C PRO A 172 -0.95 -29.44 -42.90
N LYS A 173 -0.76 -28.98 -44.15
CA LYS A 173 -0.23 -29.78 -45.24
C LYS A 173 1.22 -30.18 -44.91
N ALA A 174 1.49 -31.48 -44.87
CA ALA A 174 2.81 -32.03 -44.55
C ALA A 174 3.77 -31.80 -45.72
N GLU A 175 4.52 -30.69 -45.69
CA GLU A 175 5.42 -30.28 -46.79
C GLU A 175 6.73 -29.64 -46.27
N VAL A 176 7.12 -29.94 -45.03
CA VAL A 176 8.41 -29.54 -44.42
C VAL A 176 9.03 -30.73 -43.67
N GLN A 177 9.66 -31.67 -44.39
CA GLN A 177 10.28 -32.85 -43.79
C GLN A 177 11.69 -33.20 -44.32
N GLU A 178 12.30 -32.37 -45.18
CA GLU A 178 13.56 -32.73 -45.89
C GLU A 178 14.81 -31.90 -45.52
N THR A 179 14.78 -31.05 -44.48
CA THR A 179 15.92 -30.17 -44.13
C THR A 179 16.63 -30.46 -42.80
N PHE A 180 16.32 -31.55 -42.10
CA PHE A 180 16.94 -31.91 -40.80
C PHE A 180 17.88 -33.14 -40.83
N THR A 181 18.23 -33.66 -42.00
CA THR A 181 19.02 -34.89 -42.19
C THR A 181 20.53 -34.78 -41.89
N GLN A 182 21.01 -33.69 -41.27
CA GLN A 182 22.42 -33.53 -40.90
C GLN A 182 22.73 -33.21 -39.43
N VAL A 183 21.74 -33.22 -38.53
CA VAL A 183 22.02 -33.27 -37.09
C VAL A 183 22.10 -34.74 -36.66
N ASN A 184 23.32 -35.23 -36.42
CA ASN A 184 23.56 -36.59 -35.94
C ASN A 184 23.13 -36.72 -34.46
N ILE A 185 21.82 -36.84 -34.22
CA ILE A 185 21.24 -37.06 -32.90
C ILE A 185 21.23 -38.57 -32.65
N PRO A 186 21.93 -39.09 -31.62
CA PRO A 186 21.85 -40.49 -31.27
C PRO A 186 20.43 -40.81 -30.80
N SER A 187 19.82 -41.86 -31.37
CA SER A 187 18.42 -42.26 -31.16
C SER A 187 18.07 -42.76 -29.74
N SER A 188 18.90 -42.45 -28.75
CA SER A 188 18.77 -42.84 -27.35
C SER A 188 19.06 -41.70 -26.37
N ALA A 189 19.13 -40.44 -26.84
CA ALA A 189 19.18 -39.28 -25.96
C ALA A 189 17.82 -39.12 -25.24
N SER A 190 17.83 -38.88 -23.94
CA SER A 190 16.59 -38.64 -23.20
C SER A 190 15.96 -37.30 -23.60
N GLU A 191 14.65 -37.13 -23.34
CA GLU A 191 13.99 -35.83 -23.55
C GLU A 191 14.64 -34.72 -22.72
N GLU A 192 15.18 -35.07 -21.55
CA GLU A 192 15.94 -34.17 -20.67
C GLU A 192 17.28 -33.74 -21.29
N ASP A 193 18.01 -34.67 -21.92
CA ASP A 193 19.27 -34.35 -22.65
C ASP A 193 19.00 -33.43 -23.86
N LEU A 194 17.91 -33.68 -24.59
CA LEU A 194 17.50 -32.85 -25.72
C LEU A 194 17.09 -31.45 -25.28
N ALA A 195 16.29 -31.35 -24.21
CA ALA A 195 15.92 -30.08 -23.61
C ALA A 195 17.16 -29.31 -23.11
N ALA A 196 18.04 -29.96 -22.35
CA ALA A 196 19.29 -29.37 -21.87
C ALA A 196 20.15 -28.85 -23.03
N ARG A 197 20.27 -29.62 -24.12
CA ARG A 197 21.04 -29.23 -25.31
C ARG A 197 20.43 -28.02 -26.03
N VAL A 198 19.10 -27.95 -26.15
CA VAL A 198 18.41 -26.78 -26.72
C VAL A 198 18.57 -25.54 -25.83
N PHE A 199 18.34 -25.65 -24.52
CA PHE A 199 18.50 -24.54 -23.56
C PHE A 199 19.96 -24.05 -23.45
N SER A 200 20.94 -24.92 -23.67
CA SER A 200 22.36 -24.56 -23.74
C SER A 200 22.83 -24.07 -25.12
N SER A 201 21.98 -24.12 -26.16
CA SER A 201 22.37 -23.72 -27.51
C SER A 201 22.62 -22.20 -27.58
N PRO A 202 23.67 -21.74 -28.30
CA PRO A 202 23.94 -20.30 -28.45
C PRO A 202 22.78 -19.53 -29.09
N GLU A 203 22.05 -20.17 -30.00
CA GLU A 203 20.89 -19.58 -30.69
C GLU A 203 19.73 -19.33 -29.71
N PHE A 204 19.43 -20.28 -28.83
CA PHE A 204 18.40 -20.11 -27.81
C PHE A 204 18.79 -19.04 -26.77
N GLN A 205 20.07 -18.97 -26.40
CA GLN A 205 20.57 -17.91 -25.50
C GLN A 205 20.41 -16.52 -26.15
N LEU A 206 20.78 -16.36 -27.43
CA LEU A 206 20.61 -15.10 -28.16
C LEU A 206 19.14 -14.67 -28.25
N GLU A 207 18.21 -15.58 -28.52
CA GLU A 207 16.79 -15.22 -28.61
C GLU A 207 16.18 -14.92 -27.23
N ARG A 208 16.61 -15.61 -26.15
CA ARG A 208 16.23 -15.25 -24.77
C ARG A 208 16.73 -13.86 -24.41
N ASP A 209 18.01 -13.57 -24.64
CA ASP A 209 18.61 -12.27 -24.34
C ASP A 209 17.95 -11.15 -25.18
N ARG A 210 17.52 -11.45 -26.41
CA ARG A 210 16.71 -10.53 -27.25
C ARG A 210 15.33 -10.27 -26.67
N ILE A 211 14.65 -11.30 -26.17
CA ILE A 211 13.34 -11.16 -25.50
C ILE A 211 13.51 -10.28 -24.25
N GLU A 212 14.50 -10.54 -23.40
CA GLU A 212 14.79 -9.73 -22.21
C GLU A 212 15.16 -8.27 -22.57
N ALA A 213 15.96 -8.05 -23.62
CA ALA A 213 16.29 -6.72 -24.13
C ALA A 213 15.06 -5.95 -24.65
N SER A 214 14.12 -6.65 -25.32
CA SER A 214 12.88 -6.03 -25.79
C SER A 214 11.93 -5.65 -24.65
N ALA A 215 11.73 -6.55 -23.69
CA ALA A 215 10.90 -6.32 -22.50
C ALA A 215 11.45 -5.18 -21.63
N THR A 216 12.77 -5.11 -21.42
CA THR A 216 13.40 -3.98 -20.71
C THR A 216 13.25 -2.66 -21.46
N SER A 217 13.29 -2.67 -22.80
CA SER A 217 12.99 -1.48 -23.62
C SER A 217 11.54 -1.00 -23.46
N GLU A 218 10.56 -1.90 -23.38
CA GLU A 218 9.15 -1.52 -23.17
C GLU A 218 8.90 -0.98 -21.76
N ILE A 219 9.56 -1.55 -20.74
CA ILE A 219 9.57 -1.02 -19.37
C ILE A 219 10.21 0.38 -19.33
N ALA A 220 11.30 0.61 -20.08
CA ALA A 220 11.91 1.94 -20.17
C ALA A 220 11.00 2.96 -20.88
N LYS A 221 10.37 2.59 -22.01
CA LYS A 221 9.43 3.46 -22.74
C LYS A 221 8.19 3.81 -21.91
N SER A 222 7.62 2.84 -21.19
CA SER A 222 6.46 3.08 -20.32
C SER A 222 6.81 3.97 -19.13
N ARG A 223 7.97 3.79 -18.49
CA ARG A 223 8.48 4.72 -17.46
C ARG A 223 8.69 6.14 -17.99
N ALA A 224 9.36 6.29 -19.14
CA ALA A 224 9.57 7.60 -19.76
C ALA A 224 8.23 8.31 -20.09
N LYS A 225 7.19 7.56 -20.49
CA LYS A 225 5.84 8.09 -20.71
C LYS A 225 5.17 8.53 -19.40
N ILE A 226 5.35 7.78 -18.30
CA ILE A 226 4.86 8.17 -16.97
C ILE A 226 5.55 9.48 -16.52
N ASP A 227 6.88 9.55 -16.60
CA ASP A 227 7.64 10.73 -16.20
C ASP A 227 7.27 11.98 -17.04
N PHE A 228 6.99 11.80 -18.33
CA PHE A 228 6.50 12.88 -19.20
C PHE A 228 5.10 13.38 -18.74
N LEU A 229 4.16 12.46 -18.50
CA LEU A 229 2.81 12.81 -18.05
C LEU A 229 2.80 13.48 -16.68
N GLU A 230 3.65 13.03 -15.74
CA GLU A 230 3.79 13.63 -14.41
C GLU A 230 4.34 15.06 -14.50
N ARG A 231 5.36 15.29 -15.36
CA ARG A 231 5.89 16.64 -15.62
C ARG A 231 4.83 17.56 -16.25
N GLN A 232 4.07 17.05 -17.23
CA GLN A 232 3.00 17.81 -17.86
C GLN A 232 1.92 18.17 -16.84
N PHE A 233 1.48 17.21 -16.03
CA PHE A 233 0.51 17.43 -14.95
C PHE A 233 0.99 18.49 -13.94
N GLN A 234 2.27 18.46 -13.55
CA GLN A 234 2.82 19.45 -12.62
C GLN A 234 2.90 20.86 -13.24
N VAL A 235 3.24 20.98 -14.53
CA VAL A 235 3.20 22.27 -15.26
C VAL A 235 1.77 22.80 -15.39
N ASP A 236 0.82 21.95 -15.75
CA ASP A 236 -0.60 22.30 -15.87
C ASP A 236 -1.18 22.71 -14.53
N LYS A 237 -0.81 22.01 -13.45
CA LYS A 237 -1.17 22.35 -12.07
C LYS A 237 -0.61 23.71 -11.67
N ASP A 238 0.68 23.97 -11.87
CA ASP A 238 1.31 25.26 -11.50
C ASP A 238 0.74 26.42 -12.31
N SER A 239 0.40 26.18 -13.59
CA SER A 239 -0.31 27.12 -14.46
C SER A 239 -1.70 27.44 -13.89
N LEU A 240 -2.46 26.40 -13.51
CA LEU A 240 -3.78 26.54 -12.90
C LEU A 240 -3.72 27.27 -11.55
N GLU A 241 -2.75 26.94 -10.70
CA GLU A 241 -2.57 27.58 -9.40
C GLU A 241 -2.23 29.08 -9.56
N ARG A 242 -1.42 29.44 -10.55
CA ARG A 242 -1.19 30.85 -10.93
C ARG A 242 -2.44 31.54 -11.45
N LYS A 243 -3.21 30.91 -12.36
CA LYS A 243 -4.49 31.47 -12.88
C LYS A 243 -5.49 31.71 -11.75
N PHE A 244 -5.68 30.75 -10.84
CA PHE A 244 -6.54 30.92 -9.66
C PHE A 244 -6.03 31.99 -8.69
N SER A 245 -4.71 32.09 -8.49
CA SER A 245 -4.10 33.12 -7.63
C SER A 245 -4.29 34.53 -8.21
N ALA A 246 -4.07 34.69 -9.51
CA ALA A 246 -4.27 35.95 -10.23
C ALA A 246 -5.74 36.40 -10.23
N ARG A 247 -6.69 35.46 -10.20
CA ARG A 247 -8.13 35.71 -10.05
C ARG A 247 -8.58 35.88 -8.59
N GLY A 248 -7.67 35.92 -7.62
CA GLY A 248 -7.96 36.13 -6.19
C GLY A 248 -8.60 34.94 -5.46
N LEU A 249 -8.86 33.82 -6.14
CA LEU A 249 -9.65 32.70 -5.62
C LEU A 249 -8.94 31.90 -4.51
N PHE A 250 -7.62 32.00 -4.38
CA PHE A 250 -6.89 31.47 -3.22
C PHE A 250 -6.89 32.41 -2.01
N GLN A 251 -7.06 33.73 -2.21
CA GLN A 251 -7.12 34.68 -1.09
C GLN A 251 -8.45 34.61 -0.33
N SER A 252 -9.53 34.19 -0.98
CA SER A 252 -10.84 33.92 -0.33
C SER A 252 -10.87 32.63 0.49
N GLY A 253 -9.76 31.90 0.60
CA GLY A 253 -9.65 30.64 1.34
C GLY A 253 -10.24 29.42 0.61
N MET A 254 -10.75 29.59 -0.61
CA MET A 254 -11.38 28.51 -1.37
C MET A 254 -10.33 27.51 -1.86
N ARG A 255 -10.44 26.26 -1.42
CA ARG A 255 -9.49 25.18 -1.78
C ARG A 255 -9.67 24.80 -3.25
N ALA A 256 -8.59 24.39 -3.92
CA ALA A 256 -8.65 23.98 -5.33
C ALA A 256 -9.70 22.90 -5.63
N THR A 257 -9.99 22.01 -4.67
CA THR A 257 -11.06 21.00 -4.76
C THR A 257 -12.47 21.60 -4.76
N GLN A 258 -12.70 22.70 -4.02
CA GLN A 258 -13.96 23.45 -4.02
C GLN A 258 -14.13 24.22 -5.33
N ALA A 259 -13.06 24.87 -5.82
CA ALA A 259 -13.05 25.54 -7.12
C ALA A 259 -13.39 24.57 -8.27
N ARG A 260 -12.80 23.36 -8.26
CA ARG A 260 -13.11 22.30 -9.22
C ARG A 260 -14.56 21.83 -9.12
N ALA A 261 -15.08 21.57 -7.92
CA ALA A 261 -16.47 21.17 -7.73
C ALA A 261 -17.47 22.23 -8.22
N LEU A 262 -17.14 23.52 -8.05
CA LEU A 262 -17.94 24.64 -8.55
C LEU A 262 -17.93 24.68 -10.08
N ALA A 263 -16.76 24.53 -10.70
CA ALA A 263 -16.62 24.45 -12.16
C ALA A 263 -17.39 23.25 -12.74
N GLU A 264 -17.28 22.07 -12.14
CA GLU A 264 -18.03 20.86 -12.52
C GLU A 264 -19.55 21.10 -12.48
N ASN A 265 -20.07 21.66 -11.39
CA ASN A 265 -21.50 21.93 -11.24
C ASN A 265 -22.00 23.02 -12.21
N LEU A 266 -21.20 24.08 -12.44
CA LEU A 266 -21.56 25.17 -13.35
C LEU A 266 -21.49 24.73 -14.82
N ALA A 267 -20.55 23.84 -15.16
CA ALA A 267 -20.46 23.19 -16.46
C ALA A 267 -21.63 22.25 -16.72
N ALA A 268 -21.94 21.36 -15.76
CA ALA A 268 -23.11 20.49 -15.79
C ALA A 268 -24.40 21.31 -16.02
N SER A 269 -24.57 22.40 -15.27
CA SER A 269 -25.74 23.29 -15.41
C SER A 269 -25.78 24.08 -16.72
N LYS A 270 -24.64 24.44 -17.32
CA LYS A 270 -24.61 25.16 -18.62
C LYS A 270 -24.76 24.24 -19.83
N LEU A 271 -24.21 23.03 -19.75
CA LEU A 271 -24.20 22.05 -20.84
C LEU A 271 -25.42 21.11 -20.80
N GLY A 272 -26.15 21.07 -19.68
CA GLY A 272 -27.29 20.15 -19.50
C GLY A 272 -26.88 18.69 -19.35
N VAL A 273 -25.70 18.42 -18.80
CA VAL A 273 -25.11 17.08 -18.68
C VAL A 273 -24.83 16.71 -17.21
N ASP A 274 -24.70 15.41 -16.94
CA ASP A 274 -24.33 14.91 -15.62
C ASP A 274 -22.96 15.44 -15.16
N ARG A 275 -22.79 15.58 -13.83
CA ARG A 275 -21.58 16.14 -13.22
C ARG A 275 -20.31 15.38 -13.60
N ASP A 276 -20.36 14.06 -13.67
CA ASP A 276 -19.18 13.25 -13.99
C ASP A 276 -18.78 13.43 -15.47
N LEU A 277 -19.76 13.55 -16.38
CA LEU A 277 -19.52 13.89 -17.79
C LEU A 277 -19.01 15.34 -17.92
N ALA A 278 -19.53 16.28 -17.13
CA ALA A 278 -19.01 17.64 -17.06
C ALA A 278 -17.55 17.70 -16.56
N SER A 279 -17.18 16.87 -15.56
CA SER A 279 -15.79 16.76 -15.08
C SER A 279 -14.87 16.21 -16.18
N GLN A 280 -15.31 15.17 -16.91
CA GLN A 280 -14.58 14.64 -18.08
C GLN A 280 -14.42 15.69 -19.20
N LEU A 281 -15.47 16.46 -19.52
CA LEU A 281 -15.40 17.51 -20.54
C LEU A 281 -14.48 18.67 -20.13
N ILE A 282 -14.46 19.04 -18.84
CA ILE A 282 -13.53 20.03 -18.26
C ILE A 282 -12.08 19.53 -18.35
N ASP A 283 -11.82 18.26 -18.05
CA ASP A 283 -10.47 17.70 -18.12
C ASP A 283 -10.00 17.49 -19.58
N THR A 284 -10.93 17.27 -20.52
CA THR A 284 -10.61 17.01 -21.93
C THR A 284 -10.47 18.30 -22.76
N ASN A 285 -11.17 19.38 -22.41
CA ASN A 285 -11.18 20.63 -23.18
C ASN A 285 -10.75 21.84 -22.34
N LEU A 286 -9.53 22.33 -22.63
CA LEU A 286 -8.86 23.42 -21.93
C LEU A 286 -9.57 24.77 -22.09
N ASP A 287 -10.10 25.07 -23.28
CA ASP A 287 -10.80 26.33 -23.57
C ASP A 287 -12.16 26.37 -22.86
N LEU A 288 -12.89 25.24 -22.90
CA LEU A 288 -14.15 25.07 -22.19
C LEU A 288 -13.94 25.26 -20.68
N ARG A 289 -12.91 24.63 -20.12
CA ARG A 289 -12.49 24.79 -18.73
C ARG A 289 -12.19 26.24 -18.36
N GLU A 290 -11.45 26.97 -19.19
CA GLU A 290 -11.15 28.39 -18.95
C GLU A 290 -12.43 29.23 -18.94
N ALA A 291 -13.30 29.09 -19.94
CA ALA A 291 -14.57 29.80 -20.04
C ALA A 291 -15.54 29.48 -18.89
N ILE A 292 -15.54 28.24 -18.37
CA ILE A 292 -16.28 27.87 -17.16
C ILE A 292 -15.67 28.58 -15.95
N LEU A 293 -14.35 28.53 -15.77
CA LEU A 293 -13.67 29.16 -14.62
C LEU A 293 -13.81 30.69 -14.60
N ASP A 294 -13.91 31.34 -15.76
CA ASP A 294 -14.25 32.77 -15.85
C ASP A 294 -15.70 33.02 -15.42
N ALA A 295 -16.66 32.24 -15.93
CA ALA A 295 -18.05 32.35 -15.50
C ALA A 295 -18.25 32.06 -13.99
N VAL A 296 -17.44 31.16 -13.40
CA VAL A 296 -17.40 30.94 -11.95
C VAL A 296 -16.88 32.17 -11.20
N ALA A 297 -15.82 32.82 -11.70
CA ALA A 297 -15.26 34.01 -11.09
C ALA A 297 -16.23 35.21 -11.16
N ASP A 298 -16.96 35.37 -12.28
CA ASP A 298 -17.99 36.39 -12.43
C ASP A 298 -19.17 36.16 -11.46
N VAL A 299 -19.67 34.92 -11.34
CA VAL A 299 -20.73 34.59 -10.38
C VAL A 299 -20.27 34.79 -8.92
N ALA A 300 -19.02 34.44 -8.61
CA ALA A 300 -18.42 34.71 -7.30
C ALA A 300 -18.39 36.22 -6.97
N LYS A 301 -17.94 37.04 -7.92
CA LYS A 301 -17.84 38.50 -7.80
C LYS A 301 -19.21 39.17 -7.71
N ASP A 302 -20.17 38.74 -8.51
CA ASP A 302 -21.55 39.23 -8.47
C ASP A 302 -22.24 38.86 -7.14
N ALA A 303 -21.95 37.68 -6.58
CA ALA A 303 -22.47 37.29 -5.28
C ALA A 303 -21.84 38.09 -4.12
N GLN A 304 -20.54 38.40 -4.18
CA GLN A 304 -19.89 39.35 -3.25
C GLN A 304 -20.51 40.77 -3.33
N GLN A 305 -21.01 41.17 -4.51
CA GLN A 305 -21.80 42.40 -4.69
C GLN A 305 -23.27 42.29 -4.21
N ASN A 306 -23.63 41.24 -3.45
CA ASN A 306 -24.98 40.96 -2.95
C ASN A 306 -26.05 40.78 -4.06
N ARG A 307 -25.68 40.38 -5.28
CA ARG A 307 -26.67 40.06 -6.33
C ARG A 307 -27.40 38.75 -6.00
N LYS A 308 -28.71 38.85 -5.80
CA LYS A 308 -29.57 37.73 -5.36
C LYS A 308 -29.51 36.52 -6.30
N ASP A 309 -29.43 36.74 -7.60
CA ASP A 309 -29.40 35.65 -8.59
C ASP A 309 -28.09 34.86 -8.55
N ALA A 310 -26.96 35.55 -8.37
CA ALA A 310 -25.65 34.92 -8.22
C ALA A 310 -25.55 34.14 -6.88
N ILE A 311 -26.08 34.71 -5.79
CA ILE A 311 -26.22 34.01 -4.50
C ILE A 311 -27.10 32.76 -4.65
N ALA A 312 -28.21 32.84 -5.40
CA ALA A 312 -29.08 31.69 -5.66
C ALA A 312 -28.38 30.61 -6.51
N GLN A 313 -27.54 30.99 -7.46
CA GLN A 313 -26.72 30.04 -8.24
C GLN A 313 -25.65 29.36 -7.37
N LEU A 314 -24.94 30.11 -6.52
CA LEU A 314 -23.98 29.54 -5.56
C LEU A 314 -24.66 28.58 -4.58
N ASN A 315 -25.80 28.96 -4.00
CA ASN A 315 -26.54 28.11 -3.07
C ASN A 315 -27.00 26.79 -3.73
N LYS A 316 -27.40 26.83 -5.02
CA LYS A 316 -27.74 25.63 -5.80
C LYS A 316 -26.56 24.67 -5.98
N VAL A 317 -25.33 25.18 -6.12
CA VAL A 317 -24.12 24.35 -6.22
C VAL A 317 -23.51 23.99 -4.86
N GLY A 318 -24.18 24.34 -3.76
CA GLY A 318 -23.77 23.97 -2.41
C GLY A 318 -22.77 24.92 -1.74
N LEU A 319 -22.73 26.19 -2.16
CA LEU A 319 -21.84 27.21 -1.60
C LEU A 319 -22.62 28.46 -1.17
N ALA A 320 -22.21 29.07 -0.08
CA ALA A 320 -22.74 30.33 0.42
C ALA A 320 -21.62 31.38 0.51
N VAL A 321 -21.99 32.64 0.35
CA VAL A 321 -21.09 33.78 0.59
C VAL A 321 -21.29 34.24 2.04
N ILE A 322 -20.22 34.28 2.84
CA ILE A 322 -20.22 34.79 4.21
C ILE A 322 -19.08 35.82 4.31
N GLY A 323 -19.43 37.11 4.35
CA GLY A 323 -18.46 38.19 4.17
C GLY A 323 -17.80 38.09 2.78
N ASP A 324 -16.48 38.23 2.73
CA ASP A 324 -15.72 38.10 1.48
C ASP A 324 -15.40 36.65 1.08
N GLN A 325 -15.81 35.66 1.88
CA GLN A 325 -15.46 34.24 1.71
C GLN A 325 -16.60 33.43 1.11
N ILE A 326 -16.26 32.51 0.20
CA ILE A 326 -17.18 31.51 -0.34
C ILE A 326 -16.94 30.20 0.42
N VAL A 327 -17.91 29.78 1.20
CA VAL A 327 -17.85 28.60 2.06
C VAL A 327 -18.90 27.56 1.65
N PRO A 328 -18.65 26.26 1.84
CA PRO A 328 -19.67 25.22 1.66
C PRO A 328 -20.92 25.47 2.50
N THR A 329 -22.09 25.14 1.96
CA THR A 329 -23.31 25.05 2.79
C THR A 329 -23.26 23.78 3.63
N LEU A 330 -23.92 23.79 4.79
CA LEU A 330 -24.03 22.62 5.68
C LEU A 330 -24.57 21.37 4.94
N ALA A 331 -25.47 21.58 3.96
CA ALA A 331 -25.99 20.52 3.09
C ALA A 331 -24.92 19.93 2.16
N ALA A 332 -24.02 20.76 1.63
CA ALA A 332 -22.91 20.30 0.81
C ALA A 332 -21.81 19.61 1.63
N GLU A 333 -21.52 20.08 2.85
CA GLU A 333 -20.57 19.42 3.75
C GLU A 333 -21.06 18.03 4.17
N THR A 334 -22.32 17.93 4.60
CA THR A 334 -22.93 16.64 4.97
C THR A 334 -23.00 15.68 3.78
N ALA A 335 -23.33 16.14 2.57
CA ALA A 335 -23.30 15.33 1.36
C ALA A 335 -21.87 14.87 0.97
N ALA A 336 -20.85 15.74 1.16
CA ALA A 336 -19.47 15.38 0.92
C ALA A 336 -18.93 14.38 1.97
N GLU A 337 -19.38 14.49 3.23
CA GLU A 337 -19.01 13.54 4.28
C GLU A 337 -19.68 12.18 4.10
N THR A 338 -20.96 12.13 3.72
CA THR A 338 -21.64 10.86 3.41
C THR A 338 -21.00 10.16 2.22
N LYS A 339 -20.67 10.87 1.13
CA LYS A 339 -19.90 10.30 0.01
C LYS A 339 -18.57 9.70 0.47
N LYS A 340 -17.76 10.46 1.23
CA LYS A 340 -16.51 9.96 1.83
C LYS A 340 -16.72 8.79 2.81
N ARG A 341 -17.89 8.65 3.43
CA ARG A 341 -18.23 7.52 4.31
C ARG A 341 -18.57 6.27 3.49
N LEU A 342 -19.24 6.42 2.36
CA LEU A 342 -19.53 5.35 1.39
C LEU A 342 -18.24 4.84 0.74
N GLU A 343 -17.40 5.72 0.18
CA GLU A 343 -16.09 5.37 -0.40
C GLU A 343 -15.20 4.60 0.61
N ARG A 344 -15.17 5.05 1.88
CA ARG A 344 -14.47 4.35 2.96
C ARG A 344 -15.13 3.02 3.35
N GLY A 345 -16.41 2.84 3.07
CA GLY A 345 -17.14 1.58 3.23
C GLY A 345 -16.80 0.58 2.13
N GLU A 346 -16.79 1.01 0.87
CA GLU A 346 -16.43 0.23 -0.31
C GLU A 346 -15.00 -0.30 -0.20
N VAL A 347 -14.01 0.56 0.06
CA VAL A 347 -12.60 0.16 0.26
C VAL A 347 -12.43 -0.85 1.42
N ARG A 348 -13.30 -0.78 2.46
CA ARG A 348 -13.31 -1.79 3.53
C ARG A 348 -13.97 -3.10 3.08
N ALA A 349 -15.01 -3.05 2.27
CA ALA A 349 -15.68 -4.23 1.71
C ALA A 349 -14.75 -4.97 0.75
N GLU A 350 -14.13 -4.28 -0.21
CA GLU A 350 -13.11 -4.83 -1.12
C GLU A 350 -11.96 -5.48 -0.34
N ARG A 351 -11.42 -4.79 0.68
CA ARG A 351 -10.35 -5.35 1.51
C ARG A 351 -10.78 -6.60 2.28
N ARG A 352 -12.03 -6.65 2.77
CA ARG A 352 -12.57 -7.85 3.44
C ARG A 352 -12.77 -9.01 2.45
N LEU A 353 -13.19 -8.71 1.21
CA LEU A 353 -13.37 -9.70 0.16
C LEU A 353 -12.02 -10.29 -0.28
N GLY A 354 -11.02 -9.44 -0.58
CA GLY A 354 -9.67 -9.91 -0.92
C GLY A 354 -9.00 -10.71 0.21
N LEU A 355 -9.18 -10.32 1.48
CA LEU A 355 -8.70 -11.12 2.62
C LEU A 355 -9.44 -12.46 2.77
N ALA A 356 -10.73 -12.53 2.41
CA ALA A 356 -11.50 -13.77 2.43
C ALA A 356 -11.09 -14.71 1.28
N GLU A 357 -10.83 -14.17 0.08
CA GLU A 357 -10.29 -14.92 -1.06
C GLU A 357 -8.88 -15.45 -0.76
N GLU A 358 -7.99 -14.63 -0.21
CA GLU A 358 -6.64 -15.07 0.17
C GLU A 358 -6.69 -16.19 1.24
N ALA A 359 -7.58 -16.05 2.23
CA ALA A 359 -7.82 -17.09 3.23
C ALA A 359 -8.40 -18.38 2.61
N ALA A 360 -9.31 -18.28 1.64
CA ALA A 360 -9.88 -19.41 0.93
C ALA A 360 -8.83 -20.14 0.07
N ILE A 361 -7.98 -19.41 -0.67
CA ILE A 361 -6.86 -19.98 -1.42
C ILE A 361 -5.88 -20.68 -0.48
N ARG A 362 -5.55 -20.06 0.65
CA ARG A 362 -4.66 -20.65 1.68
C ARG A 362 -5.25 -21.93 2.28
N ALA A 363 -6.56 -21.93 2.58
CA ALA A 363 -7.27 -23.10 3.07
C ALA A 363 -7.43 -24.20 2.01
N GLY A 364 -7.50 -23.84 0.72
CA GLY A 364 -7.49 -24.77 -0.41
C GLY A 364 -6.15 -25.49 -0.52
N ARG A 365 -5.04 -24.74 -0.54
CA ARG A 365 -3.67 -25.30 -0.57
C ARG A 365 -3.35 -26.17 0.64
N ALA A 366 -3.89 -25.85 1.82
CA ALA A 366 -3.75 -26.69 3.01
C ALA A 366 -4.47 -28.06 2.92
N LYS A 367 -5.37 -28.24 1.94
CA LYS A 367 -6.08 -29.51 1.68
C LYS A 367 -5.49 -30.30 0.51
N GLU A 368 -4.55 -29.75 -0.24
CA GLU A 368 -3.87 -30.51 -1.28
C GLU A 368 -3.01 -31.60 -0.61
N PRO A 369 -3.14 -32.89 -1.01
CA PRO A 369 -2.35 -33.95 -0.41
C PRO A 369 -0.87 -33.69 -0.71
N LEU A 370 -0.04 -33.64 0.33
CA LEU A 370 1.42 -33.53 0.24
C LEU A 370 1.95 -34.42 -0.89
N THR A 371 2.69 -33.81 -1.83
CA THR A 371 3.33 -34.54 -2.94
C THR A 371 4.30 -35.59 -2.39
N THR A 372 4.58 -36.63 -3.15
CA THR A 372 5.52 -37.71 -2.73
C THR A 372 6.87 -37.14 -2.30
N THR A 373 7.37 -36.13 -3.00
CA THR A 373 8.60 -35.41 -2.65
C THR A 373 8.48 -34.65 -1.32
N GLN A 374 7.39 -33.90 -1.10
CA GLN A 374 7.17 -33.22 0.19
C GLN A 374 7.03 -34.21 1.35
N LYS A 375 6.34 -35.34 1.15
CA LYS A 375 6.26 -36.42 2.14
C LYS A 375 7.65 -36.98 2.47
N ALA A 376 8.48 -37.22 1.47
CA ALA A 376 9.85 -37.67 1.68
C ALA A 376 10.70 -36.64 2.45
N THR A 377 10.60 -35.35 2.10
CA THR A 377 11.29 -34.26 2.82
C THR A 377 10.81 -34.14 4.26
N VAL A 378 9.50 -34.19 4.51
CA VAL A 378 8.90 -34.18 5.85
C VAL A 378 9.38 -35.38 6.67
N MET A 379 9.33 -36.60 6.12
CA MET A 379 9.81 -37.80 6.82
C MET A 379 11.32 -37.75 7.09
N SER A 380 12.12 -37.20 6.16
CA SER A 380 13.55 -36.98 6.37
C SER A 380 13.81 -35.98 7.50
N ALA A 381 13.05 -34.88 7.56
CA ALA A 381 13.11 -33.91 8.65
C ALA A 381 12.68 -34.52 9.99
N ILE A 382 11.59 -35.30 10.03
CA ILE A 382 11.15 -36.01 11.24
C ILE A 382 12.23 -36.98 11.73
N ASN A 383 12.85 -37.76 10.83
CA ASN A 383 13.92 -38.68 11.20
C ASN A 383 15.21 -37.97 11.67
N PHE A 384 15.52 -36.80 11.09
CA PHE A 384 16.73 -36.04 11.43
C PHE A 384 16.58 -35.19 12.71
N TYR A 385 15.37 -34.69 12.99
CA TYR A 385 15.07 -33.83 14.16
C TYR A 385 14.22 -34.52 15.23
N GLY A 386 13.92 -35.82 15.09
CA GLY A 386 13.02 -36.57 15.96
C GLY A 386 13.48 -36.63 17.42
N ASP A 387 14.80 -36.73 17.64
CA ASP A 387 15.40 -36.67 18.98
C ASP A 387 15.15 -35.29 19.62
N THR A 388 15.29 -34.20 18.86
CA THR A 388 15.07 -32.84 19.37
C THR A 388 13.58 -32.56 19.64
N LEU A 389 12.67 -33.05 18.79
CA LEU A 389 11.24 -32.98 19.04
C LEU A 389 10.88 -33.72 20.34
N SER A 390 11.42 -34.94 20.49
CA SER A 390 11.22 -35.77 21.68
C SER A 390 11.77 -35.11 22.94
N GLU A 391 12.98 -34.53 22.87
CA GLU A 391 13.62 -33.82 23.98
C GLU A 391 12.77 -32.63 24.45
N VAL A 392 12.40 -31.71 23.56
CA VAL A 392 11.61 -30.52 23.91
C VAL A 392 10.24 -30.89 24.49
N ILE A 393 9.58 -31.91 23.93
CA ILE A 393 8.30 -32.42 24.45
C ILE A 393 8.49 -33.08 25.83
N SER A 394 9.55 -33.86 26.03
CA SER A 394 9.85 -34.51 27.32
C SER A 394 10.15 -33.52 28.44
N GLN A 395 10.67 -32.34 28.10
CA GLN A 395 10.90 -31.22 29.01
C GLN A 395 9.63 -30.40 29.31
N GLY A 396 8.46 -30.82 28.80
CA GLY A 396 7.17 -30.15 29.00
C GLY A 396 6.87 -29.02 28.00
N GLY A 397 7.68 -28.86 26.94
CA GLY A 397 7.43 -27.90 25.87
C GLY A 397 6.19 -28.26 25.05
N SER A 398 5.48 -27.25 24.54
CA SER A 398 4.33 -27.52 23.67
C SER A 398 4.80 -28.03 22.29
N PRO A 399 3.94 -28.70 21.50
CA PRO A 399 4.23 -29.04 20.10
C PRO A 399 4.68 -27.84 19.25
N ARG A 400 4.26 -26.63 19.62
CA ARG A 400 4.67 -25.39 18.95
C ARG A 400 6.10 -25.00 19.29
N ASP A 401 6.52 -25.21 20.53
CA ASP A 401 7.89 -24.94 20.98
C ASP A 401 8.87 -25.93 20.37
N ALA A 402 8.47 -27.20 20.24
CA ALA A 402 9.23 -28.23 19.53
C ALA A 402 9.45 -27.86 18.05
N VAL A 403 8.40 -27.44 17.33
CA VAL A 403 8.52 -26.98 15.92
C VAL A 403 9.35 -25.70 15.79
N ASN A 404 9.25 -24.78 16.76
CA ASN A 404 10.09 -23.58 16.81
C ASN A 404 11.57 -23.95 16.99
N ALA A 405 11.89 -24.88 17.89
CA ALA A 405 13.26 -25.37 18.12
C ALA A 405 13.83 -26.03 16.86
N VAL A 406 13.07 -26.94 16.22
CA VAL A 406 13.47 -27.56 14.94
C VAL A 406 13.67 -26.53 13.84
N SER A 407 12.80 -25.52 13.75
CA SER A 407 12.95 -24.43 12.77
C SER A 407 14.20 -23.58 13.01
N GLN A 408 14.59 -23.36 14.27
CA GLN A 408 15.82 -22.64 14.62
C GLN A 408 17.08 -23.46 14.28
N ILE A 409 17.08 -24.77 14.55
CA ILE A 409 18.21 -25.66 14.22
C ILE A 409 18.35 -25.79 12.70
N ALA A 410 17.24 -25.97 11.98
CA ALA A 410 17.24 -25.98 10.52
C ALA A 410 17.79 -24.67 9.94
N PHE A 411 17.34 -23.51 10.46
CA PHE A 411 17.87 -22.21 10.03
C PHE A 411 19.37 -22.07 10.33
N ALA A 412 19.83 -22.53 11.50
CA ALA A 412 21.26 -22.52 11.86
C ALA A 412 22.12 -23.45 10.98
N SER A 413 21.55 -24.53 10.44
CA SER A 413 22.19 -25.42 9.46
C SER A 413 22.06 -24.95 8.00
N GLY A 414 21.48 -23.77 7.76
CA GLY A 414 21.27 -23.22 6.42
C GLY A 414 20.05 -23.78 5.67
N VAL A 415 19.20 -24.57 6.34
CA VAL A 415 18.01 -25.20 5.79
C VAL A 415 16.77 -24.37 6.13
N THR A 416 16.13 -23.78 5.12
CA THR A 416 14.82 -23.14 5.29
C THR A 416 13.69 -24.16 5.17
N LEU A 417 13.01 -24.48 6.27
CA LEU A 417 11.76 -25.25 6.24
C LEU A 417 10.64 -24.39 5.65
N ASP A 418 9.90 -24.90 4.68
CA ASP A 418 8.70 -24.22 4.17
C ASP A 418 7.52 -24.38 5.14
N VAL A 419 6.48 -23.54 4.96
CA VAL A 419 5.29 -23.53 5.83
C VAL A 419 4.56 -24.89 5.82
N ILE A 420 4.65 -25.62 4.71
CA ILE A 420 4.05 -26.95 4.56
C ILE A 420 4.77 -27.96 5.47
N THR A 421 6.11 -27.95 5.44
CA THR A 421 6.95 -28.81 6.30
C THR A 421 6.80 -28.44 7.78
N GLN A 422 6.72 -27.15 8.13
CA GLN A 422 6.47 -26.71 9.50
C GLN A 422 5.10 -27.18 10.03
N ASN A 423 4.04 -27.10 9.22
CA ASN A 423 2.72 -27.60 9.60
C ASN A 423 2.72 -29.13 9.77
N ALA A 424 3.40 -29.87 8.89
CA ALA A 424 3.49 -31.33 9.00
C ALA A 424 4.29 -31.78 10.24
N LEU A 425 5.39 -31.07 10.57
CA LEU A 425 6.13 -31.28 11.82
C LEU A 425 5.27 -30.98 13.06
N PHE A 426 4.37 -29.99 12.98
CA PHE A 426 3.44 -29.66 14.05
C PHE A 426 2.38 -30.75 14.28
N GLU A 427 1.79 -31.29 13.20
CA GLU A 427 0.85 -32.42 13.30
C GLU A 427 1.54 -33.68 13.86
N GLU A 428 2.77 -33.98 13.45
CA GLU A 428 3.49 -35.14 13.97
C GLU A 428 3.91 -34.94 15.44
N ALA A 429 4.34 -33.74 15.83
CA ALA A 429 4.58 -33.40 17.24
C ALA A 429 3.31 -33.53 18.09
N GLN A 430 2.13 -33.18 17.56
CA GLN A 430 0.85 -33.44 18.24
C GLN A 430 0.54 -34.93 18.38
N ARG A 431 0.77 -35.75 17.34
CA ARG A 431 0.62 -37.21 17.42
C ARG A 431 1.57 -37.83 18.44
N PHE A 432 2.82 -37.36 18.49
CA PHE A 432 3.80 -37.84 19.46
C PHE A 432 3.35 -37.55 20.90
N VAL A 433 2.85 -36.34 21.20
CA VAL A 433 2.24 -36.03 22.50
C VAL A 433 1.05 -36.95 22.82
N GLN A 434 0.17 -37.22 21.84
CA GLN A 434 -0.98 -38.13 22.05
C GLN A 434 -0.56 -39.58 22.31
N GLN A 435 0.54 -40.05 21.71
CA GLN A 435 1.07 -41.41 21.93
C GLN A 435 1.89 -41.54 23.22
N GLN A 436 2.52 -40.45 23.68
CA GLN A 436 3.30 -40.39 24.93
C GLN A 436 2.45 -40.34 26.21
N ILE A 437 1.13 -40.14 26.10
CA ILE A 437 0.22 -40.24 27.25
C ILE A 437 -0.10 -41.74 27.46
N PRO A 438 0.44 -42.40 28.50
CA PRO A 438 0.03 -43.77 28.81
C PRO A 438 -1.45 -43.78 29.23
N PHE A 439 -2.18 -44.82 28.82
CA PHE A 439 -3.60 -45.08 29.10
C PHE A 439 -3.98 -45.25 30.60
N GLY A 440 -3.17 -44.74 31.53
CA GLY A 440 -3.31 -44.92 32.98
C GLY A 440 -3.29 -43.64 33.81
N ILE A 441 -3.25 -42.45 33.20
CA ILE A 441 -3.55 -41.20 33.91
C ILE A 441 -4.98 -40.84 33.59
N GLU A 442 -5.87 -40.94 34.59
CA GLU A 442 -7.20 -40.35 34.50
C GLU A 442 -7.04 -38.85 34.22
N THR A 443 -7.41 -38.42 33.01
CA THR A 443 -7.63 -37.01 32.74
C THR A 443 -8.67 -36.51 33.75
N PRO A 444 -8.43 -35.43 34.51
CA PRO A 444 -9.43 -34.90 35.42
C PRO A 444 -10.70 -34.63 34.63
N SER A 445 -11.75 -35.36 34.97
CA SER A 445 -13.01 -35.36 34.25
C SER A 445 -13.66 -33.98 34.33
N GLU A 446 -14.22 -33.57 33.18
CA GLU A 446 -15.18 -32.47 33.08
C GLU A 446 -14.71 -31.08 33.54
N ILE A 447 -13.91 -30.40 32.70
CA ILE A 447 -14.23 -28.99 32.43
C ILE A 447 -15.51 -28.98 31.60
N ASN A 448 -16.64 -29.02 32.29
CA ASN A 448 -17.97 -28.95 31.71
C ASN A 448 -18.21 -27.53 31.17
N ILE A 449 -17.81 -27.26 29.92
CA ILE A 449 -18.10 -26.01 29.22
C ILE A 449 -19.59 -26.02 28.86
N ASN A 450 -20.40 -25.67 29.85
CA ASN A 450 -21.83 -25.52 29.73
C ASN A 450 -22.14 -24.35 28.78
N LEU A 451 -22.37 -24.66 27.49
CA LEU A 451 -22.86 -23.73 26.47
C LEU A 451 -24.33 -23.36 26.79
N ARG A 452 -24.52 -22.58 27.84
CA ARG A 452 -25.81 -21.99 28.19
C ARG A 452 -26.09 -20.81 27.27
N THR A 453 -26.74 -21.09 26.16
CA THR A 453 -27.51 -20.07 25.44
C THR A 453 -28.65 -19.58 26.33
N SER A 454 -28.64 -18.30 26.71
CA SER A 454 -29.83 -17.59 27.17
C SER A 454 -29.70 -16.11 26.81
N PRO A 455 -30.75 -15.47 26.25
CA PRO A 455 -30.73 -14.07 25.88
C PRO A 455 -31.31 -13.14 26.98
N GLU A 456 -31.25 -11.84 26.69
CA GLU A 456 -32.01 -10.72 27.27
C GLU A 456 -31.61 -10.10 28.63
N VAL A 457 -32.03 -8.82 28.75
CA VAL A 457 -32.14 -7.91 29.91
C VAL A 457 -30.86 -7.21 30.41
N GLU A 458 -30.64 -6.02 29.82
CA GLU A 458 -30.60 -4.68 30.46
C GLU A 458 -29.92 -4.41 31.83
N ASP A 459 -29.37 -3.19 31.91
CA ASP A 459 -29.22 -2.32 33.09
C ASP A 459 -28.61 -2.89 34.39
N SER A 460 -27.34 -2.56 34.63
CA SER A 460 -27.02 -1.45 35.57
C SER A 460 -25.50 -1.32 35.81
N PHE A 461 -24.94 -0.14 35.57
CA PHE A 461 -23.56 0.20 35.92
C PHE A 461 -23.55 1.41 36.88
N PHE A 462 -23.52 1.15 38.18
CA PHE A 462 -23.07 2.13 39.18
C PHE A 462 -22.21 1.43 40.23
N GLY A 463 -21.01 1.96 40.43
CA GLY A 463 -19.87 1.19 40.94
C GLY A 463 -19.88 0.85 42.43
N GLN A 464 -18.77 0.22 42.85
CA GLN A 464 -18.20 0.50 44.16
C GLN A 464 -16.69 0.20 44.22
N THR A 465 -16.03 0.96 45.08
CA THR A 465 -14.59 0.95 45.35
C THR A 465 -14.23 -0.04 46.45
N PHE A 466 -13.19 -0.84 46.23
CA PHE A 466 -12.34 -1.44 47.30
C PHE A 466 -10.91 -1.51 46.76
N GLY A 467 -9.84 -1.36 47.53
CA GLY A 467 -9.74 -1.24 48.99
C GLY A 467 -8.47 -1.97 49.44
N VAL A 468 -7.35 -1.25 49.59
CA VAL A 468 -6.03 -1.86 49.86
C VAL A 468 -5.93 -2.29 51.32
N GLY A 469 -5.83 -3.59 51.58
CA GLY A 469 -5.61 -4.16 52.90
C GLY A 469 -4.19 -4.72 53.07
N ILE A 470 -3.43 -4.19 54.04
CA ILE A 470 -2.11 -4.69 54.45
C ILE A 470 -2.30 -5.63 55.65
N PRO A 471 -1.72 -6.84 55.66
CA PRO A 471 -1.77 -7.72 56.83
C PRO A 471 -0.66 -7.41 57.84
N PHE A 472 -1.01 -7.41 59.13
CA PHE A 472 -0.05 -7.58 60.24
C PHE A 472 -0.16 -9.01 60.79
N PRO A 473 0.93 -9.60 61.32
CA PRO A 473 0.96 -11.01 61.69
C PRO A 473 0.55 -11.29 63.14
N ARG A 474 0.02 -12.50 63.35
CA ARG A 474 0.24 -13.34 64.54
C ARG A 474 0.36 -14.78 64.08
#